data_AF-A0A291RCZ4-F1
#
_entry.id   AF-A0A291RCZ4-F1
#
_cell.length_a   1.000
_cell.length_b   1.000
_cell.length_c   1.000
_cell.angle_alpha   90.00
_cell.angle_beta   90.00
_cell.angle_gamma   90.00
#
_symmetry.space_group_name_H-M   'P 1'
#
loop_
_entity.id
_entity.type
_entity.pdbx_description
1 polymer ?
#
loop_
_entity_poly.entity_id
_entity_poly.type
_entity_poly.pdbx_seq_one_letter_code
_entity_poly.pdbx_strand_id
1 'polypeptide(L)'
;MDARYSETVSAFYKSTFSGADKTCVEIAHLDDAVLIRDSKYTGPANEQPIVSLPSAHWPTMLELTLSGKSGQVDSVTVTVHPAGGVTIADKGAALIYDADEWDAFRKGVADGQFHRRA
;
A
#
# COMPACT_ATOMS: atom_id res chain seq x y z
N MET A 1 30.87 -1.10 -16.29
CA MET A 1 29.67 -1.90 -16.57
C MET A 1 28.65 -1.46 -15.54
N ASP A 2 27.80 -0.50 -15.88
CA ASP A 2 26.81 0.03 -14.94
C ASP A 2 25.49 0.13 -15.69
N ALA A 3 24.87 -1.03 -15.91
CA ALA A 3 23.47 -1.08 -16.28
C ALA A 3 22.68 -0.58 -15.07
N ARG A 4 22.48 0.74 -14.96
CA ARG A 4 21.45 1.28 -14.09
C ARG A 4 20.13 0.79 -14.66
N TYR A 5 19.58 -0.25 -14.05
CA TYR A 5 18.19 -0.62 -14.20
C TYR A 5 17.39 0.67 -14.00
N SER A 6 16.84 1.20 -15.08
CA SER A 6 15.83 2.25 -15.00
C SER A 6 14.53 1.53 -14.67
N GLU A 7 14.41 1.01 -13.45
CA GLU A 7 13.11 0.64 -12.90
C GLU A 7 12.26 1.90 -12.93
N THR A 8 11.24 1.91 -13.78
CA THR A 8 10.39 3.08 -13.92
C THR A 8 9.45 3.10 -12.71
N VAL A 9 9.94 3.65 -11.60
CA VAL A 9 9.14 3.85 -10.39
C VAL A 9 8.17 5.01 -10.66
N SER A 10 6.87 4.74 -10.68
CA SER A 10 5.88 5.82 -10.61
C SER A 10 6.02 6.54 -9.27
N ALA A 11 5.86 7.86 -9.22
CA ALA A 11 5.83 8.59 -7.95
C ALA A 11 4.74 8.02 -7.02
N PHE A 12 5.01 7.98 -5.72
CA PHE A 12 4.00 7.62 -4.72
C PHE A 12 2.78 8.53 -4.85
N TYR A 13 1.60 7.93 -4.83
CA TYR A 13 0.33 8.64 -4.85
C TYR A 13 -0.65 8.02 -3.86
N LYS A 14 -1.64 8.81 -3.46
CA LYS A 14 -2.70 8.43 -2.54
C LYS A 14 -4.07 8.53 -3.19
N SER A 15 -5.04 7.91 -2.54
CA SER A 15 -6.46 8.04 -2.87
C SER A 15 -6.94 9.49 -2.73
N THR A 16 -7.91 9.92 -3.53
CA THR A 16 -8.60 11.21 -3.36
C THR A 16 -9.52 11.24 -2.14
N PHE A 17 -9.81 10.08 -1.54
CA PHE A 17 -10.57 9.95 -0.29
C PHE A 17 -9.71 10.15 0.96
N SER A 18 -8.38 10.17 0.80
CA SER A 18 -7.46 10.46 1.88
C SER A 18 -7.45 11.97 2.16
N GLY A 19 -8.06 12.38 3.27
CA GLY A 19 -8.26 13.79 3.63
C GLY A 19 -6.97 14.61 3.77
N ALA A 20 -7.14 15.92 3.97
CA ALA A 20 -6.02 16.87 4.17
C ALA A 20 -5.18 16.55 5.41
N ASP A 21 -5.80 15.94 6.43
CA ASP A 21 -5.21 15.65 7.72
C ASP A 21 -4.98 14.14 7.91
N LYS A 22 -3.81 13.67 7.44
CA LYS A 22 -3.09 12.48 7.98
C LYS A 22 -3.77 11.10 7.87
N THR A 23 -4.35 10.74 6.72
CA THR A 23 -4.94 9.39 6.56
C THR A 23 -4.67 8.75 5.19
N CYS A 24 -3.41 8.39 4.90
CA CYS A 24 -3.10 7.92 3.55
C CYS A 24 -2.08 6.79 3.49
N VAL A 25 -2.58 5.62 3.09
CA VAL A 25 -1.83 4.61 2.34
C VAL A 25 -1.32 5.26 1.04
N GLU A 26 -0.02 5.23 0.80
CA GLU A 26 0.58 5.65 -0.46
C GLU A 26 1.07 4.45 -1.26
N ILE A 27 0.83 4.49 -2.57
CA ILE A 27 1.15 3.43 -3.51
C ILE A 27 2.10 3.96 -4.59
N ALA A 28 3.12 3.17 -4.94
CA ALA A 28 3.93 3.37 -6.13
C ALA A 28 4.02 2.06 -6.92
N HIS A 29 3.86 2.13 -8.24
CA HIS A 29 4.03 1.00 -9.14
C HIS A 29 5.44 1.01 -9.74
N LEU A 30 6.07 -0.16 -9.71
CA LEU A 30 7.31 -0.49 -10.41
C LEU A 30 6.97 -1.46 -11.55
N ASP A 31 7.97 -1.83 -12.33
CA ASP A 31 7.86 -2.79 -13.45
C ASP A 31 7.54 -4.22 -13.00
N ASP A 32 7.96 -4.60 -11.80
CA ASP A 32 7.74 -5.94 -11.25
C ASP A 32 7.07 -5.93 -9.87
N ALA A 33 6.99 -4.78 -9.20
CA ALA A 33 6.47 -4.63 -7.84
C ALA A 33 5.44 -3.49 -7.68
N VAL A 34 4.72 -3.53 -6.57
CA VAL A 34 3.96 -2.40 -6.02
C VAL A 34 4.48 -2.14 -4.61
N LEU A 35 4.77 -0.87 -4.32
CA LEU A 35 5.25 -0.41 -3.02
C LEU A 35 4.10 0.26 -2.26
N ILE A 36 3.97 -0.06 -0.99
CA ILE A 36 3.01 0.50 -0.06
C ILE A 36 3.78 1.15 1.08
N ARG A 37 3.41 2.38 1.45
CA ARG A 37 3.97 3.05 2.64
C ARG A 37 2.92 3.89 3.36
N ASP A 38 3.28 4.30 4.57
CA ASP A 38 2.50 5.25 5.36
C ASP A 38 3.03 6.67 5.18
N SER A 39 2.20 7.56 4.63
CA SER A 39 2.52 8.98 4.46
C SER A 39 2.71 9.75 5.78
N LYS A 40 2.24 9.20 6.92
CA LYS A 40 2.41 9.81 8.24
C LYS A 40 3.82 9.66 8.80
N TYR A 41 4.66 8.81 8.21
CA TYR A 41 6.01 8.60 8.72
C TYR A 41 6.84 9.89 8.62
N THR A 42 7.37 10.34 9.76
CA THR A 42 8.17 11.58 9.86
C THR A 42 9.65 11.32 10.19
N GLY A 43 10.10 10.07 10.12
CA GLY A 43 11.50 9.70 10.38
C GLY A 43 12.41 9.92 9.17
N PRO A 44 13.66 9.45 9.23
CA PRO A 44 14.61 9.54 8.12
C PRO A 44 14.09 8.82 6.88
N ALA A 45 14.21 9.44 5.70
CA ALA A 45 13.67 8.89 4.45
C ALA A 45 14.27 7.51 4.09
N ASN A 46 15.51 7.24 4.47
CA ASN A 46 16.19 5.95 4.30
C ASN A 46 15.72 4.86 5.28
N GLU A 47 14.87 5.21 6.25
CA GLU A 47 14.29 4.31 7.24
C GLU A 47 12.77 4.18 7.07
N GLN A 48 12.16 4.88 6.10
CA GLN A 48 10.74 4.80 5.79
C GLN A 48 10.33 3.34 5.56
N PRO A 49 9.41 2.78 6.38
CA PRO A 49 8.91 1.44 6.16
C PRO A 49 8.13 1.37 4.84
N ILE A 50 8.48 0.40 4.01
CA ILE A 50 7.83 0.10 2.73
C ILE A 50 7.53 -1.39 2.71
N VAL A 51 6.26 -1.72 2.48
CA VAL A 51 5.84 -3.08 2.15
C VAL A 51 5.86 -3.22 0.63
N SER A 52 6.42 -4.32 0.12
CA SER A 52 6.48 -4.59 -1.31
C SER A 52 5.84 -5.93 -1.66
N LEU A 53 5.11 -5.97 -2.77
CA LEU A 53 4.60 -7.21 -3.36
C LEU A 53 4.76 -7.20 -4.88
N PRO A 54 4.88 -8.38 -5.52
CA PRO A 54 4.92 -8.45 -6.98
C PRO A 54 3.68 -7.81 -7.62
N SER A 55 3.89 -7.06 -8.69
CA SER A 55 2.84 -6.37 -9.47
C SER A 55 1.76 -7.34 -9.98
N ALA A 56 2.14 -8.59 -10.29
CA ALA A 56 1.21 -9.66 -10.68
C ALA A 56 0.19 -10.02 -9.58
N HIS A 57 0.54 -9.77 -8.31
CA HIS A 57 -0.32 -10.03 -7.16
C HIS A 57 -1.13 -8.81 -6.71
N TRP A 58 -0.92 -7.66 -7.34
CA TRP A 58 -1.64 -6.43 -6.99
C TRP A 58 -3.17 -6.56 -7.12
N PRO A 59 -3.74 -7.16 -8.19
CA PRO A 59 -5.19 -7.36 -8.27
C PRO A 59 -5.74 -8.17 -7.11
N THR A 60 -5.05 -9.24 -6.69
CA THR A 60 -5.45 -10.07 -5.54
C THR A 60 -5.38 -9.29 -4.22
N MET A 61 -4.40 -8.41 -4.06
CA MET A 61 -4.31 -7.51 -2.90
C MET A 61 -5.47 -6.50 -2.87
N LEU A 62 -5.88 -5.96 -4.03
CA LEU A 62 -7.06 -5.08 -4.14
C LEU A 62 -8.35 -5.83 -3.79
N GLU A 63 -8.52 -7.07 -4.27
CA GLU A 63 -9.66 -7.92 -3.93
C GLU A 63 -9.72 -8.23 -2.42
N LEU A 64 -8.58 -8.58 -1.83
CA LEU A 64 -8.48 -8.80 -0.38
C LEU A 64 -8.86 -7.54 0.39
N THR A 65 -8.38 -6.37 -0.05
CA THR A 65 -8.72 -5.07 0.53
C THR A 65 -10.23 -4.80 0.50
N LEU A 66 -10.87 -5.03 -0.65
CA LEU A 66 -12.32 -4.86 -0.82
C LEU A 66 -13.13 -5.85 0.02
N SER A 67 -12.61 -7.04 0.26
CA SER A 67 -13.28 -8.04 1.10
C SER A 67 -13.40 -7.60 2.57
N GLY A 68 -12.54 -6.68 3.02
CA GLY A 68 -12.47 -6.24 4.41
C GLY A 68 -12.04 -7.32 5.39
N LYS A 69 -11.42 -8.41 4.92
CA LYS A 69 -10.98 -9.55 5.73
C LYS A 69 -9.46 -9.57 5.87
N SER A 70 -8.99 -10.23 6.92
CA SER A 70 -7.59 -10.64 7.02
C SER A 70 -7.26 -11.70 5.96
N GLY A 71 -6.03 -11.71 5.47
CA GLY A 71 -5.54 -12.66 4.49
C GLY A 71 -4.08 -12.45 4.16
N GLN A 72 -3.56 -13.29 3.27
CA GLN A 72 -2.18 -13.21 2.81
C GLN A 72 -2.16 -13.24 1.28
N VAL A 73 -1.32 -12.40 0.69
CA VAL A 73 -1.05 -12.35 -0.76
C VAL A 73 0.47 -12.38 -0.94
N ASP A 74 0.97 -13.46 -1.54
CA ASP A 74 2.40 -13.77 -1.57
C ASP A 74 3.02 -13.72 -0.15
N SER A 75 3.95 -12.80 0.12
CA SER A 75 4.62 -12.62 1.39
C SER A 75 3.98 -11.52 2.25
N VAL A 76 2.99 -10.80 1.72
CA VAL A 76 2.29 -9.71 2.42
C VAL A 76 1.07 -10.25 3.16
N THR A 77 0.99 -9.95 4.45
CA THR A 77 -0.16 -10.27 5.30
C THR A 77 -0.95 -9.01 5.61
N VAL A 78 -2.27 -9.08 5.42
CA VAL A 78 -3.25 -8.07 5.86
C VAL A 78 -3.97 -8.63 7.09
N THR A 79 -3.85 -7.94 8.22
CA THR A 79 -4.53 -8.30 9.47
C THR A 79 -5.52 -7.20 9.83
N VAL A 80 -6.82 -7.54 9.80
CA VAL A 80 -7.89 -6.67 10.28
C VAL A 80 -8.09 -6.89 11.77
N HIS A 81 -8.03 -5.81 12.54
CA HIS A 81 -8.17 -5.83 14.00
C HIS A 81 -9.62 -5.61 14.44
N PRO A 82 -10.02 -6.04 15.65
CA PRO A 82 -11.39 -5.87 16.14
C PRO A 82 -11.90 -4.42 16.16
N ALA A 83 -11.00 -3.44 16.30
CA ALA A 83 -11.32 -2.01 16.28
C ALA A 83 -11.48 -1.43 14.85
N GLY A 84 -11.34 -2.25 13.80
CA GLY A 84 -11.47 -1.84 12.40
C GLY A 84 -10.16 -1.35 11.75
N GLY A 85 -9.12 -1.10 12.55
CA GLY A 85 -7.77 -0.83 12.03
C GLY A 85 -7.12 -2.04 11.37
N VAL A 86 -6.07 -1.81 10.60
CA VAL A 86 -5.40 -2.83 9.78
C VAL A 86 -3.89 -2.76 9.91
N THR A 87 -3.25 -3.92 9.97
CA THR A 87 -1.81 -4.05 9.75
C THR A 87 -1.53 -4.70 8.40
N ILE A 88 -0.74 -4.04 7.56
CA ILE A 88 -0.16 -4.61 6.33
C ILE A 88 1.32 -4.86 6.60
N ALA A 89 1.77 -6.11 6.48
CA ALA A 89 3.15 -6.45 6.82
C ALA A 89 3.78 -7.43 5.83
N ASP A 90 5.08 -7.29 5.60
CA ASP A 90 5.93 -8.29 4.96
C ASP A 90 7.10 -8.66 5.91
N LYS A 91 8.19 -9.21 5.36
CA LYS A 91 9.37 -9.59 6.16
C LYS A 91 10.18 -8.38 6.68
N GLY A 92 10.04 -7.21 6.07
CA GLY A 92 10.86 -6.03 6.34
C GLY A 92 10.10 -4.90 7.05
N ALA A 93 8.78 -4.82 6.88
CA ALA A 93 7.97 -3.71 7.39
C ALA A 93 6.60 -4.15 7.90
N ALA A 94 6.04 -3.39 8.84
CA ALA A 94 4.64 -3.45 9.25
C ALA A 94 4.06 -2.04 9.28
N LEU A 95 3.03 -1.81 8.47
CA LEU A 95 2.29 -0.56 8.34
C LEU A 95 1.00 -0.69 9.13
N ILE A 96 0.71 0.26 10.02
CA ILE A 96 -0.43 0.21 10.94
C ILE A 96 -1.34 1.39 10.62
N TYR A 97 -2.56 1.07 10.22
CA TYR A 97 -3.61 2.03 9.87
C TYR A 97 -4.77 1.91 10.83
N ASP A 98 -5.35 3.05 11.20
CA ASP A 98 -6.63 3.05 11.92
C ASP A 98 -7.82 2.72 11.01
N ALA A 99 -9.02 2.68 11.58
CA ALA A 99 -10.23 2.32 10.85
C ALA A 99 -10.61 3.34 9.76
N ASP A 100 -10.38 4.64 10.00
CA ASP A 100 -10.73 5.71 9.07
C ASP A 100 -9.78 5.73 7.88
N GLU A 101 -8.49 5.51 8.15
CA GLU A 101 -7.45 5.33 7.12
C GLU A 101 -7.74 4.14 6.21
N TRP A 102 -8.09 3.01 6.82
CA TRP A 102 -8.40 1.80 6.07
C TRP A 102 -9.68 1.97 5.24
N ASP A 103 -10.70 2.64 5.77
CA ASP A 103 -11.92 2.92 5.02
C ASP A 103 -11.68 3.86 3.83
N ALA A 104 -10.86 4.90 4.00
CA ALA A 104 -10.46 5.80 2.91
C ALA A 104 -9.67 5.06 1.80
N PHE A 105 -8.76 4.16 2.19
CA PHE A 105 -8.04 3.32 1.23
C PHE A 105 -8.97 2.40 0.46
N ARG A 106 -9.87 1.68 1.16
CA ARG A 106 -10.89 0.82 0.52
C ARG A 106 -11.78 1.58 -0.45
N LYS A 107 -12.21 2.80 -0.10
CA LYS A 107 -12.97 3.66 -1.02
C LYS A 107 -12.18 3.97 -2.28
N GLY A 108 -10.89 4.29 -2.16
CA GLY A 108 -10.01 4.49 -3.31
C GLY A 108 -9.84 3.22 -4.17
N VAL A 109 -9.76 2.04 -3.54
CA VAL A 109 -9.72 0.76 -4.26
C VAL A 109 -11.04 0.52 -5.01
N ALA A 110 -12.18 0.73 -4.36
CA ALA A 110 -13.51 0.56 -4.95
C ALA A 110 -13.77 1.53 -6.11
N ASP A 111 -13.24 2.74 -6.03
CA ASP A 111 -13.28 3.75 -7.10
C ASP A 111 -12.24 3.51 -8.21
N GLY A 112 -11.44 2.44 -8.09
CA GLY A 112 -10.50 2.03 -9.11
C GLY A 112 -9.18 2.82 -9.14
N GLN A 113 -8.93 3.70 -8.16
CA GLN A 113 -7.83 4.67 -8.21
C GLN A 113 -6.44 4.04 -8.19
N PHE A 114 -6.34 2.80 -7.72
CA PHE A 114 -5.10 2.05 -7.59
C PHE A 114 -4.88 0.99 -8.68
N HIS A 115 -5.74 0.91 -9.70
CA HIS A 115 -5.54 -0.04 -10.82
C HIS A 115 -4.48 0.42 -11.82
N ARG A 116 -3.97 1.66 -11.68
CA ARG A 116 -3.11 2.27 -12.70
C ARG A 116 -1.71 1.67 -12.66
N ARG A 117 -1.25 1.15 -13.81
CA ARG A 117 -0.03 1.69 -14.40
C ARG A 117 -0.46 2.81 -15.33
N ALA A 118 0.09 4.02 -15.16
CA ALA A 118 0.05 5.02 -16.22
C ALA A 118 1.06 4.62 -17.31
#